data_AF-A0A9E0RD23-F1
#
_entry.id   AF-A0A9E0RD23-F1
#
_cell.length_a   1.000
_cell.length_b   1.000
_cell.length_c   1.000
_cell.angle_alpha   90.00
_cell.angle_beta   90.00
_cell.angle_gamma   90.00
#
_symmetry.space_group_name_H-M   'P 1'
#
loop_
_entity.id
_entity.type
_entity.pdbx_description
1 polymer ?
#
loop_
_entity_poly.entity_id
_entity_poly.type
_entity_poly.pdbx_seq_one_letter_code
_entity_poly.pdbx_strand_id
1 'polypeptide(L)'
;MTRLAVRPLPVEGESLTGYLLRLGKLNCIFKPSEILDVLGVGKSSHVVKGWCQPAFGDLFDALETRLERPVRPYLRQFQRQDDLPWQRDWTRLIQDVRTGYPRICPQCIAETGVLDWRWGLAFTSMCPKHSSLLTAECPSCKKALTPSGTLLLGCDKCEMDWAEFEAPMASEISDLELQLWAQLEQDPSNVDPTVIQDLCRAIVHMMRPFDSLHDTLEAAPRLIEHSAYVARAYRTLQEPEFFAQWRKQCYEKRKDLMPLGEEFLEAPCQLFRDGLLNDWNGPARGSSIPLDSIALGDELSENTRYIAQPRREAAFESGEGVGYRYQLDIASIASIKEWSEEVAEDLVGNGVFPTFKNVAQSKKRRFDASQIIGKLRQFAVQTADGFIEVDADSPAFRKNFANPGMLVNDILKKVIPGGFGEDKLLSRFFVNESRFEKWLFQQRKSATRRSVPLNKAAVALDCTEQDVRRLVEEQKLKWATHREWEKWIDGPSLFEYMICLD
;
A
#
# COMPACT_ATOMS: atom_id res chain seq x y z
N MET A 1 -12.24 22.31 45.84
CA MET A 1 -12.35 22.11 44.38
C MET A 1 -11.93 23.39 43.69
N THR A 2 -10.90 23.36 42.85
CA THR A 2 -10.48 24.52 42.07
C THR A 2 -11.41 24.68 40.87
N ARG A 3 -12.19 25.76 40.88
CA ARG A 3 -13.06 26.18 39.79
C ARG A 3 -12.22 26.76 38.65
N LEU A 4 -12.59 26.49 37.39
CA LEU A 4 -11.97 27.16 36.24
C LEU A 4 -12.50 28.60 36.15
N ALA A 5 -11.59 29.57 36.09
CA ALA A 5 -11.93 31.00 36.04
C ALA A 5 -12.59 31.36 34.70
N VAL A 6 -12.00 30.88 33.59
CA VAL A 6 -12.51 31.09 32.25
C VAL A 6 -13.12 29.79 31.72
N ARG A 7 -14.30 29.91 31.14
CA ARG A 7 -15.12 28.78 30.70
C ARG A 7 -15.56 29.06 29.25
N PRO A 8 -14.70 28.84 28.24
CA PRO A 8 -15.11 28.92 26.84
C PRO A 8 -16.10 27.80 26.48
N LEU A 9 -17.00 28.05 25.52
CA LEU A 9 -17.73 26.96 24.86
C LEU A 9 -16.87 26.38 23.72
N PRO A 10 -17.04 25.09 23.38
CA PRO A 10 -16.51 24.53 22.15
C PRO A 10 -16.93 25.35 20.93
N VAL A 11 -16.04 25.50 19.97
CA VAL A 11 -16.35 26.10 18.65
C VAL A 11 -16.69 24.99 17.66
N GLU A 12 -17.52 25.30 16.68
CA GLU A 12 -17.81 24.38 15.57
C GLU A 12 -16.52 24.05 14.79
N GLY A 13 -16.34 22.78 14.43
CA GLY A 13 -15.13 22.31 13.74
C GLY A 13 -13.87 22.24 14.62
N GLU A 14 -13.95 22.63 15.89
CA GLU A 14 -12.84 22.47 16.84
C GLU A 14 -12.60 20.98 17.15
N SER A 15 -11.34 20.61 17.36
CA SER A 15 -10.94 19.30 17.89
C SER A 15 -11.06 19.24 19.40
N LEU A 16 -11.30 18.05 19.97
CA LEU A 16 -11.32 17.87 21.43
C LEU A 16 -10.01 18.34 22.08
N THR A 17 -8.87 17.94 21.51
CA THR A 17 -7.54 18.40 21.95
C THR A 17 -7.42 19.92 21.86
N GLY A 18 -7.88 20.53 20.77
CA GLY A 18 -7.93 21.98 20.60
C GLY A 18 -8.72 22.69 21.67
N TYR A 19 -9.92 22.20 21.95
CA TYR A 19 -10.78 22.72 22.99
C TYR A 19 -10.12 22.63 24.37
N LEU A 20 -9.52 21.48 24.71
CA LEU A 20 -8.80 21.31 25.97
C LEU A 20 -7.62 22.28 26.08
N LEU A 21 -6.80 22.41 25.03
CA LEU A 21 -5.67 23.34 25.01
C LEU A 21 -6.12 24.80 25.14
N ARG A 22 -7.22 25.18 24.50
CA ARG A 22 -7.80 26.53 24.59
C ARG A 22 -8.38 26.80 25.97
N LEU A 23 -9.07 25.81 26.56
CA LEU A 23 -9.54 25.86 27.94
C LEU A 23 -8.37 26.03 28.92
N GLY A 24 -7.30 25.27 28.74
CA GLY A 24 -6.07 25.37 29.52
C GLY A 24 -5.41 26.74 29.39
N LYS A 25 -5.15 27.20 28.16
CA LYS A 25 -4.56 28.52 27.85
C LYS A 25 -5.31 29.66 28.57
N LEU A 26 -6.64 29.67 28.49
CA LEU A 26 -7.46 30.71 29.13
C LEU A 26 -7.45 30.65 30.67
N ASN A 27 -7.00 29.54 31.25
CA ASN A 27 -6.84 29.35 32.70
C ASN A 27 -5.36 29.22 33.12
N CYS A 28 -4.42 29.60 32.25
CA CYS A 28 -2.97 29.53 32.48
C CYS A 28 -2.43 28.12 32.78
N ILE A 29 -3.05 27.08 32.19
CA ILE A 29 -2.64 25.68 32.29
C ILE A 29 -2.18 25.22 30.90
N PHE A 30 -0.89 24.94 30.73
CA PHE A 30 -0.31 24.73 29.40
C PHE A 30 0.01 23.27 29.06
N LYS A 31 0.07 22.35 30.05
CA LYS A 31 0.32 20.94 29.77
C LYS A 31 -0.99 20.15 29.71
N PRO A 32 -1.21 19.28 28.70
CA PRO A 32 -2.41 18.43 28.65
C PRO A 32 -2.65 17.61 29.92
N SER A 33 -1.60 17.07 30.52
CA SER A 33 -1.70 16.31 31.77
C SER A 33 -2.22 17.15 32.93
N GLU A 34 -1.80 18.41 33.03
CA GLU A 34 -2.25 19.33 34.08
C GLU A 34 -3.73 19.71 33.88
N ILE A 35 -4.18 19.84 32.63
CA ILE A 35 -5.59 20.09 32.30
C ILE A 35 -6.44 18.90 32.78
N LEU A 36 -6.04 17.67 32.49
CA LEU A 36 -6.75 16.47 32.94
C LEU A 36 -6.74 16.32 34.48
N ASP A 37 -5.61 16.60 35.12
CA ASP A 37 -5.48 16.61 36.58
C ASP A 37 -6.45 17.63 37.22
N VAL A 38 -6.56 18.84 36.66
CA VAL A 38 -7.51 19.88 37.11
C VAL A 38 -8.97 19.45 36.89
N LEU A 39 -9.26 18.76 35.79
CA LEU A 39 -10.59 18.22 35.53
C LEU A 39 -10.96 17.10 36.52
N GLY A 40 -9.97 16.44 37.12
CA GLY A 40 -10.17 15.30 38.02
C GLY A 40 -10.32 13.98 37.27
N VAL A 41 -9.87 13.93 36.02
CA VAL A 41 -9.81 12.71 35.22
C VAL A 41 -8.50 11.99 35.58
N GLY A 42 -8.61 10.88 36.31
CA GLY A 42 -7.46 10.21 36.93
C GLY A 42 -6.38 9.74 35.95
N LYS A 43 -5.16 9.53 36.46
CA LYS A 43 -3.98 8.97 35.73
C LYS A 43 -4.13 7.48 35.35
N SER A 44 -5.35 6.95 35.31
CA SER A 44 -5.60 5.54 35.00
C SER A 44 -5.33 5.30 33.51
N SER A 45 -4.13 4.79 33.18
CA SER A 45 -3.68 4.17 31.90
C SER A 45 -3.96 4.87 30.55
N HIS A 46 -4.81 5.89 30.50
CA HIS A 46 -5.17 6.73 29.38
C HIS A 46 -4.20 7.92 29.32
N VAL A 47 -2.91 7.62 29.15
CA VAL A 47 -1.96 8.65 28.73
C VAL A 47 -2.49 9.23 27.42
N VAL A 48 -2.49 10.55 27.29
CA VAL A 48 -2.78 11.22 26.02
C VAL A 48 -1.69 10.81 25.01
N LYS A 49 -1.94 9.73 24.27
CA LYS A 49 -1.00 9.11 23.31
C LYS A 49 -1.01 9.79 21.94
N GLY A 50 -1.81 10.85 21.72
CA GLY A 50 -1.84 11.50 20.41
C GLY A 50 -2.72 12.76 20.30
N TRP A 51 -2.66 13.37 19.12
CA TRP A 51 -3.37 14.60 18.73
C TRP A 51 -4.89 14.42 18.57
N CYS A 52 -5.33 13.28 18.05
CA CYS A 52 -6.74 12.91 17.87
C CYS A 52 -7.14 11.81 18.85
N GLN A 53 -7.17 12.12 20.15
CA GLN A 53 -7.64 11.15 21.13
C GLN A 53 -9.16 11.06 21.15
N PRO A 54 -9.72 9.84 21.23
CA PRO A 54 -11.14 9.66 21.45
C PRO A 54 -11.59 10.30 22.76
N ALA A 55 -12.75 10.94 22.72
CA ALA A 55 -13.54 11.24 23.90
C ALA A 55 -13.81 9.94 24.67
N PHE A 56 -13.68 9.99 25.99
CA PHE A 56 -14.08 8.90 26.88
C PHE A 56 -15.02 9.45 27.95
N GLY A 57 -15.97 8.61 28.40
CA GLY A 57 -17.15 9.04 29.16
C GLY A 57 -16.83 9.95 30.35
N ASP A 58 -15.84 9.58 31.16
CA ASP A 58 -15.44 10.30 32.37
C ASP A 58 -14.99 11.75 32.09
N LEU A 59 -14.44 12.03 30.90
CA LEU A 59 -13.98 13.37 30.53
C LEU A 59 -15.15 14.35 30.38
N PHE A 60 -16.28 13.90 29.81
CA PHE A 60 -17.41 14.79 29.54
C PHE A 60 -18.14 15.16 30.83
N ASP A 61 -18.32 14.19 31.72
CA ASP A 61 -18.90 14.43 33.04
C ASP A 61 -17.98 15.33 33.88
N ALA A 62 -16.66 15.13 33.79
CA ALA A 62 -15.68 16.01 34.43
C ALA A 62 -15.71 17.44 33.87
N LEU A 63 -15.80 17.62 32.56
CA LEU A 63 -15.93 18.93 31.91
C LEU A 63 -17.22 19.63 32.35
N GLU A 64 -18.36 18.96 32.34
CA GLU A 64 -19.65 19.53 32.75
C GLU A 64 -19.61 19.98 34.23
N THR A 65 -19.05 19.14 35.09
CA THR A 65 -18.86 19.43 36.52
C THR A 65 -17.95 20.66 36.72
N ARG A 66 -16.80 20.72 36.03
CA ARG A 66 -15.76 21.75 36.25
C ARG A 66 -16.07 23.08 35.58
N LEU A 67 -16.87 23.04 34.51
CA LEU A 67 -17.38 24.24 33.86
C LEU A 67 -18.66 24.76 34.54
N GLU A 68 -19.29 23.96 35.41
CA GLU A 68 -20.50 24.30 36.17
C GLU A 68 -21.66 24.79 35.29
N ARG A 69 -21.85 24.15 34.14
CA ARG A 69 -22.93 24.48 33.19
C ARG A 69 -23.18 23.33 32.22
N PRO A 70 -24.38 23.23 31.62
CA PRO A 70 -24.72 22.16 30.68
C PRO A 70 -23.98 22.35 29.35
N VAL A 71 -22.79 21.76 29.22
CA VAL A 71 -21.99 21.80 27.97
C VAL A 71 -22.19 20.57 27.09
N ARG A 72 -22.90 19.55 27.59
CA ARG A 72 -23.07 18.26 26.92
C ARG A 72 -23.56 18.34 25.46
N PRO A 73 -24.50 19.22 25.09
CA PRO A 73 -24.89 19.39 23.68
C PRO A 73 -23.72 19.79 22.77
N TYR A 74 -22.81 20.64 23.26
CA TYR A 74 -21.63 21.08 22.51
C TYR A 74 -20.55 19.98 22.47
N LEU A 75 -20.43 19.17 23.53
CA LEU A 75 -19.46 18.06 23.56
C LEU A 75 -19.83 16.91 22.62
N ARG A 76 -21.12 16.76 22.25
CA ARG A 76 -21.57 15.74 21.28
C ARG A 76 -20.86 15.83 19.94
N GLN A 77 -20.39 17.01 19.53
CA GLN A 77 -19.64 17.13 18.26
C GLN A 77 -18.34 16.31 18.31
N PHE A 78 -17.66 16.27 19.46
CA PHE A 78 -16.41 15.52 19.61
C PHE A 78 -16.68 14.01 19.56
N GLN A 79 -17.74 13.54 20.21
CA GLN A 79 -18.19 12.13 20.09
C GLN A 79 -18.50 11.77 18.64
N ARG A 80 -19.26 12.61 17.93
CA ARG A 80 -19.58 12.39 16.52
C ARG A 80 -18.32 12.33 15.66
N GLN A 81 -17.34 13.17 15.94
CA GLN A 81 -16.05 13.15 15.25
C GLN A 81 -15.27 11.85 15.54
N ASP A 82 -15.34 11.30 16.75
CA ASP A 82 -14.60 10.08 17.12
C ASP A 82 -15.26 8.78 16.64
N ASP A 83 -16.57 8.80 16.42
CA ASP A 83 -17.38 7.63 16.01
C ASP A 83 -17.63 7.57 14.48
N LEU A 84 -16.87 8.33 13.68
CA LEU A 84 -17.03 8.34 12.23
C LEU A 84 -16.67 6.96 11.64
N PRO A 85 -17.58 6.33 10.85
CA PRO A 85 -17.47 4.92 10.48
C PRO A 85 -16.25 4.62 9.59
N TRP A 86 -15.81 5.60 8.81
CA TRP A 86 -14.67 5.47 7.89
C TRP A 86 -13.33 5.76 8.57
N GLN A 87 -13.27 6.15 9.84
CA GLN A 87 -11.98 6.46 10.47
C GLN A 87 -11.06 5.25 10.60
N ARG A 88 -11.64 4.06 10.79
CA ARG A 88 -10.91 2.80 10.93
C ARG A 88 -11.40 1.76 9.93
N ASP A 89 -10.46 1.19 9.18
CA ASP A 89 -10.73 0.09 8.25
C ASP A 89 -9.47 -0.77 8.11
N TRP A 90 -9.59 -2.04 8.46
CA TRP A 90 -8.48 -3.00 8.47
C TRP A 90 -7.98 -3.38 7.09
N THR A 91 -8.78 -3.11 6.04
CA THR A 91 -8.46 -3.43 4.65
C THR A 91 -7.59 -2.37 3.97
N ARG A 92 -7.47 -1.17 4.56
CA ARG A 92 -6.65 -0.07 4.03
C ARG A 92 -5.18 -0.22 4.35
N LEU A 93 -4.34 0.41 3.52
CA LEU A 93 -2.89 0.56 3.79
C LEU A 93 -2.62 1.50 4.98
N ILE A 94 -3.52 2.45 5.28
CA ILE A 94 -3.54 3.21 6.53
C ILE A 94 -4.84 2.88 7.24
N GLN A 95 -4.77 2.09 8.32
CA GLN A 95 -5.96 1.52 8.95
C GLN A 95 -6.74 2.55 9.75
N ASP A 96 -6.07 3.32 10.61
CA ASP A 96 -6.60 4.48 11.32
C ASP A 96 -6.11 5.76 10.64
N VAL A 97 -7.02 6.52 10.05
CA VAL A 97 -6.70 7.77 9.36
C VAL A 97 -6.44 8.92 10.33
N ARG A 98 -6.59 8.74 11.64
CA ARG A 98 -6.25 9.80 12.59
C ARG A 98 -4.75 9.85 12.82
N THR A 99 -4.21 11.05 12.83
CA THR A 99 -2.80 11.31 13.08
C THR A 99 -2.55 11.46 14.58
N GLY A 100 -1.45 10.87 15.04
CA GLY A 100 -1.02 10.94 16.44
C GLY A 100 -0.28 12.23 16.81
N TYR A 101 -0.14 13.19 15.91
CA TYR A 101 0.73 14.35 16.07
C TYR A 101 0.10 15.64 15.53
N PRO A 102 0.46 16.81 16.10
CA PRO A 102 -0.06 18.10 15.63
C PRO A 102 0.32 18.37 14.18
N ARG A 103 -0.70 18.74 13.40
CA ARG A 103 -0.56 19.44 12.13
C ARG A 103 -1.46 20.67 12.19
N ILE A 104 -0.92 21.83 11.86
CA ILE A 104 -1.63 23.11 12.01
C ILE A 104 -1.48 23.96 10.76
N CYS A 105 -2.44 24.87 10.57
CA CYS A 105 -2.21 26.08 9.81
C CYS A 105 -1.83 27.20 10.79
N PRO A 106 -0.59 27.74 10.74
CA PRO A 106 -0.17 28.80 11.65
C PRO A 106 -1.06 30.05 11.57
N GLN A 107 -1.52 30.42 10.38
CA GLN A 107 -2.39 31.57 10.15
C GLN A 107 -3.76 31.42 10.84
N CYS A 108 -4.43 30.27 10.68
CA CYS A 108 -5.67 29.99 11.42
C CYS A 108 -5.48 30.05 12.94
N ILE A 109 -4.33 29.60 13.44
CA ILE A 109 -4.03 29.64 14.88
C ILE A 109 -3.78 31.06 15.36
N ALA A 110 -3.04 31.87 14.59
CA ALA A 110 -2.85 33.29 14.88
C ALA A 110 -4.19 34.05 14.91
N GLU A 111 -5.10 33.76 13.98
CA GLU A 111 -6.38 34.45 13.85
C GLU A 111 -7.40 34.07 14.93
N THR A 112 -7.50 32.77 15.24
CA THR A 112 -8.62 32.25 16.04
C THR A 112 -8.19 31.52 17.31
N GLY A 113 -6.96 30.99 17.35
CA GLY A 113 -6.50 30.10 18.40
C GLY A 113 -7.29 28.79 18.50
N VAL A 114 -8.00 28.39 17.44
CA VAL A 114 -8.82 27.17 17.36
C VAL A 114 -8.12 26.14 16.47
N LEU A 115 -8.05 24.90 16.96
CA LEU A 115 -7.47 23.76 16.22
C LEU A 115 -8.57 22.94 15.57
N ASP A 116 -8.57 22.90 14.24
CA ASP A 116 -9.54 22.15 13.45
C ASP A 116 -9.32 20.63 13.57
N TRP A 117 -10.40 19.86 13.79
CA TRP A 117 -10.32 18.41 13.90
C TRP A 117 -9.88 17.72 12.60
N ARG A 118 -10.17 18.32 11.45
CA ARG A 118 -9.86 17.77 10.13
C ARG A 118 -8.36 17.78 9.84
N TRP A 119 -7.60 18.68 10.47
CA TRP A 119 -6.13 18.66 10.43
C TRP A 119 -5.55 17.42 11.10
N GLY A 120 -6.36 16.72 11.89
CA GLY A 120 -6.05 15.43 12.46
C GLY A 120 -6.11 14.26 11.49
N LEU A 121 -6.66 14.41 10.29
CA LEU A 121 -6.90 13.32 9.35
C LEU A 121 -5.75 13.13 8.35
N ALA A 122 -5.20 11.93 8.24
CA ALA A 122 -4.01 11.61 7.45
C ALA A 122 -4.14 11.97 5.96
N PHE A 123 -5.34 12.17 5.44
CA PHE A 123 -5.60 12.56 4.06
C PHE A 123 -5.87 14.05 3.87
N THR A 124 -5.76 14.89 4.90
CA THR A 124 -5.77 16.35 4.75
C THR A 124 -4.34 16.87 4.57
N SER A 125 -4.14 17.69 3.56
CA SER A 125 -2.85 18.23 3.14
C SER A 125 -2.78 19.74 3.38
N MET A 126 -3.87 20.45 3.10
CA MET A 126 -3.90 21.91 3.10
C MET A 126 -5.01 22.46 3.99
N CYS A 127 -4.83 23.72 4.40
CA CYS A 127 -5.91 24.52 4.95
C CYS A 127 -6.66 25.20 3.80
N PRO A 128 -8.00 25.02 3.66
CA PRO A 128 -8.76 25.64 2.59
C PRO A 128 -8.91 27.15 2.75
N LYS A 129 -8.77 27.67 3.98
CA LYS A 129 -8.90 29.11 4.27
C LYS A 129 -7.69 29.92 3.81
N HIS A 130 -6.49 29.37 4.03
CA HIS A 130 -5.23 30.07 3.77
C HIS A 130 -4.43 29.48 2.61
N SER A 131 -4.97 28.44 1.96
CA SER A 131 -4.32 27.74 0.83
C SER A 131 -2.86 27.41 1.13
N SER A 132 -2.60 26.89 2.33
CA SER A 132 -1.27 26.56 2.82
C SER A 132 -1.20 25.13 3.33
N LEU A 133 -0.06 24.48 3.13
CA LEU A 133 0.18 23.13 3.65
C LEU A 133 0.13 23.14 5.18
N LEU A 134 -0.54 22.13 5.74
CA LEU A 134 -0.54 21.92 7.19
C LEU A 134 0.85 21.51 7.65
N THR A 135 1.41 22.20 8.65
CA THR A 135 2.76 21.93 9.15
C THR A 135 2.74 21.13 10.45
N ALA A 136 3.64 20.15 10.56
CA ALA A 136 3.93 19.41 11.79
C ALA A 136 5.19 19.94 12.52
N GLU A 137 5.83 20.97 11.99
CA GLU A 137 7.04 21.59 12.55
C GLU A 137 6.94 23.13 12.58
N CYS A 138 7.76 23.75 13.41
CA CYS A 138 7.94 25.19 13.33
C CYS A 138 8.69 25.56 12.05
N PRO A 139 8.16 26.48 11.22
CA PRO A 139 8.81 26.88 9.98
C PRO A 139 10.16 27.58 10.20
N SER A 140 10.36 28.24 11.35
CA SER A 140 11.64 28.88 11.72
C SER A 140 12.67 27.88 12.24
N CYS A 141 12.39 27.19 13.35
CA CYS A 141 13.40 26.33 13.98
C CYS A 141 13.38 24.85 13.54
N LYS A 142 12.43 24.45 12.67
CA LYS A 142 12.29 23.09 12.13
C LYS A 142 12.11 21.99 13.19
N LYS A 143 11.78 22.37 14.43
CA LYS A 143 11.47 21.43 15.50
C LYS A 143 10.01 21.03 15.40
N ALA A 144 9.77 19.74 15.59
CA ALA A 144 8.43 19.17 15.50
C ALA A 144 7.51 19.71 16.61
N LEU A 145 6.27 20.02 16.25
CA LEU A 145 5.29 20.63 17.14
C LEU A 145 4.88 19.68 18.27
N THR A 146 4.57 20.24 19.44
CA THR A 146 4.08 19.50 20.60
C THR A 146 2.64 19.92 20.93
N PRO A 147 1.76 18.98 21.32
CA PRO A 147 0.41 19.31 21.75
C PRO A 147 0.45 19.95 23.14
N SER A 148 0.64 21.27 23.18
CA SER A 148 0.72 22.06 24.42
C SER A 148 -0.03 23.37 24.26
N GLY A 149 -0.41 24.01 25.36
CA GLY A 149 -1.15 25.29 25.31
C GLY A 149 -0.33 26.41 24.67
N THR A 150 1.01 26.31 24.70
CA THR A 150 1.91 27.25 24.01
C THR A 150 1.83 27.11 22.48
N LEU A 151 1.39 25.96 21.94
CA LEU A 151 1.10 25.81 20.52
C LEU A 151 0.05 26.81 20.02
N LEU A 152 -0.86 27.25 20.89
CA LEU A 152 -1.87 28.26 20.57
C LEU A 152 -1.35 29.71 20.68
N LEU A 153 -0.06 29.88 20.98
CA LEU A 153 0.61 31.19 21.11
C LEU A 153 1.74 31.32 20.09
N GLY A 154 2.49 30.25 19.85
CA GLY A 154 3.67 30.28 19.01
C GLY A 154 4.45 28.97 19.10
N CYS A 155 5.70 29.00 18.64
CA CYS A 155 6.59 27.86 18.78
C CYS A 155 7.11 27.72 20.22
N ASP A 156 6.91 26.56 20.85
CA ASP A 156 7.41 26.26 22.21
C ASP A 156 8.95 26.10 22.31
N LYS A 157 9.67 26.19 21.18
CA LYS A 157 11.13 25.99 21.13
C LYS A 157 11.95 27.22 20.72
N CYS A 158 11.39 28.08 19.89
CA CYS A 158 12.07 29.27 19.38
C CYS A 158 11.25 30.55 19.54
N GLU A 159 10.06 30.45 20.16
CA GLU A 159 9.21 31.59 20.53
C GLU A 159 8.68 32.40 19.34
N MET A 160 8.88 31.92 18.11
CA MET A 160 8.22 32.48 16.92
C MET A 160 6.71 32.59 17.13
N ASP A 161 6.19 33.80 16.94
CA ASP A 161 4.75 34.06 16.87
C ASP A 161 4.21 33.57 15.53
N TRP A 162 3.06 32.89 15.55
CA TRP A 162 2.39 32.45 14.33
C TRP A 162 1.88 33.60 13.48
N ALA A 163 1.59 34.76 14.09
CA ALA A 163 1.17 35.97 13.38
C ALA A 163 2.29 36.57 12.51
N GLU A 164 3.56 36.33 12.88
CA GLU A 164 4.73 36.77 12.11
C GLU A 164 5.09 35.81 10.96
N PHE A 165 4.43 34.66 10.89
CA PHE A 165 4.68 33.68 9.84
C PHE A 165 3.80 33.94 8.61
N GLU A 166 4.43 34.41 7.55
CA GLU A 166 3.86 34.39 6.21
C GLU A 166 4.15 33.03 5.56
N ALA A 167 3.11 32.20 5.44
CA ALA A 167 3.23 30.96 4.70
C ALA A 167 3.57 31.29 3.24
N PRO A 168 4.56 30.62 2.62
CA PRO A 168 4.72 30.70 1.17
C PRO A 168 3.39 30.24 0.55
N MET A 169 2.87 31.01 -0.42
CA MET A 169 1.67 30.62 -1.15
C MET A 169 1.88 29.21 -1.69
N ALA A 170 1.06 28.26 -1.23
CA ALA A 170 1.20 26.88 -1.65
C ALA A 170 0.61 26.68 -3.04
N SER A 171 1.00 25.56 -3.66
CA SER A 171 0.28 24.88 -4.74
C SER A 171 -1.22 24.90 -4.51
N GLU A 172 -2.00 25.06 -5.59
CA GLU A 172 -3.46 25.03 -5.55
C GLU A 172 -3.97 23.76 -4.84
N ILE A 173 -4.97 23.93 -3.98
CA ILE A 173 -5.67 22.81 -3.36
C ILE A 173 -6.43 22.06 -4.44
N SER A 174 -6.34 20.73 -4.42
CA SER A 174 -6.98 19.94 -5.46
C SER A 174 -8.51 19.95 -5.32
N ASP A 175 -9.21 19.81 -6.45
CA ASP A 175 -10.69 19.77 -6.45
C ASP A 175 -11.24 18.66 -5.55
N LEU A 176 -10.56 17.51 -5.48
CA LEU A 176 -10.98 16.40 -4.62
C LEU A 176 -10.81 16.76 -3.14
N GLU A 177 -9.69 17.40 -2.77
CA GLU A 177 -9.47 17.82 -1.40
C GLU A 177 -10.52 18.88 -0.99
N LEU A 178 -10.84 19.84 -1.85
CA LEU A 178 -11.91 20.82 -1.62
C LEU A 178 -13.28 20.16 -1.42
N GLN A 179 -13.62 19.18 -2.26
CA GLN A 179 -14.87 18.42 -2.14
C GLN A 179 -14.94 17.66 -0.82
N LEU A 180 -13.84 17.03 -0.40
CA LEU A 180 -13.75 16.35 0.89
C LEU A 180 -13.89 17.33 2.06
N TRP A 181 -13.28 18.51 2.00
CA TRP A 181 -13.47 19.57 3.00
C TRP A 181 -14.94 19.96 3.13
N ALA A 182 -15.63 20.15 2.00
CA ALA A 182 -17.05 20.49 1.99
C ALA A 182 -17.93 19.36 2.55
N GLN A 183 -17.65 18.10 2.21
CA GLN A 183 -18.37 16.95 2.77
C GLN A 183 -18.15 16.83 4.28
N LEU A 184 -16.91 16.97 4.75
CA LEU A 184 -16.56 16.92 6.17
C LEU A 184 -17.20 18.06 6.98
N GLU A 185 -17.47 19.20 6.36
CA GLU A 185 -18.16 20.32 6.98
C GLU A 185 -19.68 20.13 7.04
N GLN A 186 -20.28 19.58 5.98
CA GLN A 186 -21.73 19.40 5.88
C GLN A 186 -22.23 18.17 6.64
N ASP A 187 -21.67 17.00 6.34
CA ASP A 187 -21.99 15.73 6.98
C ASP A 187 -20.79 14.78 6.93
N PRO A 188 -19.90 14.82 7.94
CA PRO A 188 -18.73 13.96 7.96
C PRO A 188 -19.06 12.47 8.03
N SER A 189 -20.28 12.04 8.35
CA SER A 189 -20.66 10.62 8.30
C SER A 189 -20.88 10.10 6.89
N ASN A 190 -21.07 10.98 5.91
CA ASN A 190 -21.38 10.63 4.51
C ASN A 190 -20.16 10.64 3.57
N VAL A 191 -18.94 10.72 4.11
CA VAL A 191 -17.73 10.60 3.29
C VAL A 191 -17.61 9.18 2.75
N ASP A 192 -17.41 9.05 1.44
CA ASP A 192 -17.26 7.76 0.76
C ASP A 192 -16.00 7.03 1.27
N PRO A 193 -16.14 5.84 1.90
CA PRO A 193 -15.00 5.07 2.39
C PRO A 193 -14.03 4.63 1.28
N THR A 194 -14.52 4.44 0.05
CA THR A 194 -13.70 4.00 -1.09
C THR A 194 -12.72 5.09 -1.52
N VAL A 195 -13.15 6.35 -1.49
CA VAL A 195 -12.29 7.53 -1.76
C VAL A 195 -11.18 7.60 -0.71
N ILE A 196 -11.50 7.40 0.57
CA ILE A 196 -10.51 7.39 1.64
C ILE A 196 -9.53 6.23 1.47
N GLN A 197 -10.00 5.05 1.06
CA GLN A 197 -9.14 3.89 0.79
C GLN A 197 -8.14 4.17 -0.34
N ASP A 198 -8.60 4.74 -1.44
CA ASP A 198 -7.73 5.11 -2.57
C ASP A 198 -6.74 6.22 -2.19
N LEU A 199 -7.15 7.20 -1.39
CA LEU A 199 -6.26 8.22 -0.84
C LEU A 199 -5.20 7.62 0.09
N CYS A 200 -5.58 6.72 0.99
CA CYS A 200 -4.62 6.04 1.86
C CYS A 200 -3.59 5.25 1.03
N ARG A 201 -4.04 4.61 -0.05
CA ARG A 201 -3.14 3.94 -0.99
C ARG A 201 -2.21 4.93 -1.68
N ALA A 202 -2.75 6.01 -2.23
CA ALA A 202 -1.97 7.05 -2.91
C ALA A 202 -0.93 7.70 -1.99
N ILE A 203 -1.27 7.96 -0.72
CA ILE A 203 -0.32 8.47 0.28
C ILE A 203 0.83 7.49 0.50
N VAL A 204 0.53 6.21 0.72
CA VAL A 204 1.56 5.19 0.98
C VAL A 204 2.46 4.98 -0.24
N HIS A 205 1.90 4.98 -1.45
CA HIS A 205 2.68 4.94 -2.68
C HIS A 205 3.51 6.21 -2.89
N MET A 206 2.98 7.41 -2.63
CA MET A 206 3.76 8.64 -2.77
C MET A 206 4.87 8.79 -1.73
N MET A 207 4.75 8.12 -0.59
CA MET A 207 5.83 8.02 0.41
C MET A 207 6.93 7.03 0.00
N ARG A 208 6.58 6.00 -0.77
CA ARG A 208 7.50 4.98 -1.30
C ARG A 208 7.20 4.72 -2.79
N PRO A 209 7.44 5.71 -3.67
CA PRO A 209 7.00 5.70 -5.07
C PRO A 209 7.66 4.61 -5.91
N PHE A 210 8.82 4.13 -5.49
CA PHE A 210 9.59 3.15 -6.25
C PHE A 210 9.55 1.74 -5.63
N ASP A 211 8.82 1.54 -4.53
CA ASP A 211 8.62 0.21 -3.93
C ASP A 211 7.52 -0.56 -4.67
N SER A 212 7.71 -1.86 -4.88
CA SER A 212 6.65 -2.76 -5.36
C SER A 212 5.80 -3.34 -4.23
N LEU A 213 6.24 -3.19 -2.99
CA LEU A 213 5.59 -3.78 -1.82
C LEU A 213 5.25 -2.68 -0.82
N HIS A 214 4.00 -2.64 -0.36
CA HIS A 214 3.53 -1.68 0.65
C HIS A 214 2.86 -2.44 1.79
N ASP A 215 3.32 -2.18 3.01
CA ASP A 215 2.75 -2.81 4.20
C ASP A 215 1.51 -2.04 4.66
N THR A 216 0.60 -2.73 5.34
CA THR A 216 -0.46 -2.05 6.10
C THR A 216 0.15 -1.38 7.34
N LEU A 217 -0.32 -0.17 7.62
CA LEU A 217 0.07 0.65 8.77
C LEU A 217 -1.14 0.82 9.69
N GLU A 218 -0.93 0.66 10.99
CA GLU A 218 -1.99 0.90 11.99
C GLU A 218 -2.47 2.36 11.93
N ALA A 219 -1.54 3.31 11.77
CA ALA A 219 -1.83 4.72 11.59
C ALA A 219 -0.69 5.40 10.80
N ALA A 220 -0.96 6.59 10.27
CA ALA A 220 0.06 7.40 9.61
C ALA A 220 1.23 7.71 10.58
N PRO A 221 2.48 7.36 10.26
CA PRO A 221 3.62 7.65 11.11
C PRO A 221 3.83 9.17 11.23
N ARG A 222 4.44 9.60 12.34
CA ARG A 222 4.86 10.99 12.50
C ARG A 222 5.86 11.35 11.41
N LEU A 223 5.49 12.25 10.51
CA LEU A 223 6.36 12.77 9.48
C LEU A 223 6.16 14.27 9.34
N ILE A 224 7.28 14.98 9.18
CA ILE A 224 7.30 16.44 9.05
C ILE A 224 6.61 16.86 7.74
N GLU A 225 6.99 16.22 6.64
CA GLU A 225 6.50 16.55 5.30
C GLU A 225 5.21 15.80 4.92
N HIS A 226 4.50 15.23 5.90
CA HIS A 226 3.32 14.41 5.65
C HIS A 226 2.34 15.08 4.69
N SER A 227 2.00 16.33 4.95
CA SER A 227 1.08 17.11 4.12
C SER A 227 1.55 17.28 2.68
N ALA A 228 2.85 17.43 2.43
CA ALA A 228 3.38 17.54 1.07
C ALA A 228 3.18 16.23 0.28
N TYR A 229 3.36 15.09 0.94
CA TYR A 229 3.07 13.78 0.33
C TYR A 229 1.58 13.55 0.10
N VAL A 230 0.72 14.00 1.01
CA VAL A 230 -0.74 13.95 0.79
C VAL A 230 -1.13 14.81 -0.40
N ALA A 231 -0.56 16.00 -0.57
CA ALA A 231 -0.79 16.82 -1.75
C ALA A 231 -0.38 16.08 -3.05
N ARG A 232 0.81 15.44 -3.07
CA ARG A 232 1.22 14.58 -4.19
C ARG A 232 0.27 13.41 -4.44
N ALA A 233 -0.31 12.82 -3.39
CA ALA A 233 -1.28 11.74 -3.49
C ALA A 233 -2.54 12.20 -4.24
N TYR A 234 -3.06 13.39 -3.92
CA TYR A 234 -4.16 13.99 -4.69
C TYR A 234 -3.80 14.18 -6.17
N ARG A 235 -2.62 14.74 -6.45
CA ARG A 235 -2.14 14.93 -7.83
C ARG A 235 -2.03 13.59 -8.59
N THR A 236 -1.52 12.55 -7.93
CA THR A 236 -1.41 11.19 -8.51
C THR A 236 -2.76 10.63 -8.94
N LEU A 237 -3.82 10.89 -8.17
CA LEU A 237 -5.17 10.43 -8.49
C LEU A 237 -5.83 11.30 -9.58
N GLN A 238 -5.57 12.60 -9.61
CA GLN A 238 -6.35 13.52 -10.46
C GLN A 238 -5.64 13.97 -11.75
N GLU A 239 -4.31 14.09 -11.74
CA GLU A 239 -3.50 14.67 -12.82
C GLU A 239 -2.81 13.57 -13.66
N PRO A 240 -3.23 13.35 -14.92
CA PRO A 240 -2.63 12.35 -15.81
C PRO A 240 -1.13 12.56 -16.04
N GLU A 241 -0.71 13.82 -16.20
CA GLU A 241 0.68 14.19 -16.44
C GLU A 241 1.55 13.88 -15.23
N PHE A 242 1.08 14.14 -14.00
CA PHE A 242 1.82 13.80 -12.78
C PHE A 242 1.97 12.28 -12.62
N PHE A 243 0.92 11.51 -12.93
CA PHE A 243 1.00 10.06 -12.93
C PHE A 243 2.00 9.53 -13.98
N ALA A 244 2.02 10.10 -15.19
CA ALA A 244 2.98 9.76 -16.23
C ALA A 244 4.43 10.15 -15.85
N GLN A 245 4.63 11.27 -15.16
CA GLN A 245 5.94 11.65 -14.59
C GLN A 245 6.43 10.60 -13.59
N TRP A 246 5.55 10.16 -12.68
CA TRP A 246 5.89 9.08 -11.74
C TRP A 246 6.29 7.80 -12.47
N ARG A 247 5.53 7.37 -13.49
CA ARG A 247 5.91 6.22 -14.33
C ARG A 247 7.30 6.38 -14.94
N LYS A 248 7.60 7.54 -15.51
CA LYS A 248 8.93 7.82 -16.07
C LYS A 248 10.04 7.73 -15.03
N GLN A 249 9.82 8.28 -13.83
CA GLN A 249 10.77 8.17 -12.73
C GLN A 249 10.95 6.72 -12.27
N CYS A 250 9.91 5.89 -12.29
CA CYS A 250 10.03 4.45 -12.03
C CYS A 250 11.00 3.77 -13.01
N TYR A 251 10.92 4.06 -14.31
CA TYR A 251 11.88 3.55 -15.30
C TYR A 251 13.32 3.94 -14.97
N GLU A 252 13.57 5.20 -14.63
CA GLU A 252 14.93 5.66 -14.33
C GLU A 252 15.48 5.07 -13.03
N LYS A 253 14.67 5.05 -11.97
CA LYS A 253 15.08 4.60 -10.63
C LYS A 253 15.15 3.08 -10.50
N ARG A 254 14.47 2.34 -11.38
CA ARG A 254 14.41 0.87 -11.35
C ARG A 254 15.02 0.20 -12.56
N LYS A 255 15.69 0.93 -13.48
CA LYS A 255 16.28 0.41 -14.73
C LYS A 255 17.08 -0.89 -14.58
N ASP A 256 17.69 -1.12 -13.42
CA ASP A 256 18.45 -2.33 -13.12
C ASP A 256 17.58 -3.60 -13.13
N LEU A 257 16.26 -3.46 -13.05
CA LEU A 257 15.28 -4.55 -13.14
C LEU A 257 14.83 -4.89 -14.57
N MET A 258 15.27 -4.12 -15.58
CA MET A 258 14.95 -4.38 -16.99
C MET A 258 15.18 -5.84 -17.42
N PRO A 259 16.21 -6.58 -16.95
CA PRO A 259 16.38 -7.99 -17.29
C PRO A 259 15.22 -8.91 -16.90
N LEU A 260 14.36 -8.51 -15.95
CA LEU A 260 13.16 -9.26 -15.58
C LEU A 260 11.95 -8.90 -16.46
N GLY A 261 12.01 -7.78 -17.17
CA GLY A 261 10.93 -7.23 -18.01
C GLY A 261 10.59 -5.77 -17.67
N GLU A 262 9.99 -5.05 -18.62
CA GLU A 262 9.55 -3.66 -18.44
C GLU A 262 8.45 -3.54 -17.37
N GLU A 263 7.63 -4.58 -17.21
CA GLU A 263 6.60 -4.68 -16.18
C GLU A 263 7.19 -4.56 -14.76
N PHE A 264 8.45 -4.98 -14.55
CA PHE A 264 9.12 -4.79 -13.25
C PHE A 264 9.61 -3.35 -13.05
N LEU A 265 9.79 -2.57 -14.11
CA LEU A 265 10.08 -1.15 -14.00
C LEU A 265 8.83 -0.38 -13.58
N GLU A 266 7.69 -0.68 -14.22
CA GLU A 266 6.40 -0.03 -13.95
C GLU A 266 5.61 -0.57 -12.76
N ALA A 267 6.07 -1.67 -12.16
CA ALA A 267 5.35 -2.37 -11.10
C ALA A 267 4.77 -1.46 -9.99
N PRO A 268 5.45 -0.43 -9.45
CA PRO A 268 4.85 0.47 -8.45
C PRO A 268 3.58 1.17 -8.93
N CYS A 269 3.56 1.61 -10.19
CA CYS A 269 2.43 2.32 -10.79
C CYS A 269 1.30 1.35 -11.17
N GLN A 270 1.65 0.17 -11.69
CA GLN A 270 0.67 -0.87 -12.03
C GLN A 270 -0.03 -1.39 -10.77
N LEU A 271 0.73 -1.83 -9.76
CA LEU A 271 0.17 -2.34 -8.50
C LEU A 271 -0.62 -1.28 -7.72
N PHE A 272 -0.25 0.00 -7.88
CA PHE A 272 -1.06 1.11 -7.38
C PHE A 272 -2.41 1.15 -8.06
N ARG A 273 -2.43 1.24 -9.39
CA ARG A 273 -3.65 1.36 -10.21
C ARG A 273 -4.58 0.18 -10.01
N ASP A 274 -4.04 -1.04 -10.09
CA ASP A 274 -4.82 -2.27 -10.01
C ASP A 274 -5.48 -2.46 -8.63
N GLY A 275 -4.99 -1.74 -7.61
CA GLY A 275 -5.53 -1.76 -6.27
C GLY A 275 -6.46 -0.58 -5.91
N LEU A 276 -6.76 0.30 -6.86
CA LEU A 276 -7.74 1.39 -6.69
C LEU A 276 -9.17 0.84 -6.80
N LEU A 277 -10.07 1.37 -5.99
CA LEU A 277 -11.49 1.02 -6.02
C LEU A 277 -12.30 1.90 -6.98
N ASN A 278 -11.83 3.12 -7.24
CA ASN A 278 -12.48 4.05 -8.14
C ASN A 278 -11.65 4.28 -9.42
N ASP A 279 -12.33 4.70 -10.48
CA ASP A 279 -11.69 5.09 -11.73
C ASP A 279 -11.20 6.54 -11.65
N TRP A 280 -9.90 6.69 -11.46
CA TRP A 280 -9.24 7.98 -11.25
C TRP A 280 -8.61 8.49 -12.53
N ASN A 281 -8.83 9.76 -12.86
CA ASN A 281 -8.35 10.38 -14.09
C ASN A 281 -6.82 10.27 -14.27
N GLY A 282 -6.06 10.47 -13.19
CA GLY A 282 -4.60 10.38 -13.19
C GLY A 282 -4.10 9.04 -13.71
N PRO A 283 -4.40 7.92 -13.03
CA PRO A 283 -4.00 6.58 -13.48
C PRO A 283 -4.64 6.15 -14.80
N ALA A 284 -5.94 6.43 -15.00
CA ALA A 284 -6.69 5.99 -16.18
C ALA A 284 -6.16 6.59 -17.48
N ARG A 285 -5.82 7.88 -17.47
CA ARG A 285 -5.29 8.58 -18.66
C ARG A 285 -3.77 8.63 -18.68
N GLY A 286 -3.12 8.78 -17.52
CA GLY A 286 -1.66 8.87 -17.41
C GLY A 286 -0.93 7.58 -17.78
N SER A 287 -1.58 6.42 -17.65
CA SER A 287 -1.04 5.14 -18.15
C SER A 287 -0.86 5.13 -19.68
N SER A 288 -1.67 5.92 -20.40
CA SER A 288 -1.66 5.97 -21.87
C SER A 288 -0.71 7.04 -22.42
N ILE A 289 -0.14 7.90 -21.58
CA ILE A 289 0.81 8.93 -22.00
C ILE A 289 2.17 8.25 -22.29
N PRO A 290 2.75 8.44 -23.49
CA PRO A 290 4.08 7.92 -23.81
C PRO A 290 5.18 8.53 -22.93
N LEU A 291 6.13 7.71 -22.45
CA LEU A 291 7.19 8.18 -21.54
C LEU A 291 8.17 9.17 -22.20
N ASP A 292 8.31 9.08 -23.53
CA ASP A 292 9.18 9.98 -24.29
C ASP A 292 8.56 11.38 -24.47
N SER A 293 7.23 11.52 -24.33
CA SER A 293 6.56 12.81 -24.48
C SER A 293 6.44 13.61 -23.18
N ILE A 294 6.73 13.00 -22.02
CA ILE A 294 6.64 13.65 -20.72
C ILE A 294 8.02 14.08 -20.20
N ALA A 295 8.14 15.30 -19.67
CA ALA A 295 9.34 15.71 -18.93
C ALA A 295 9.41 14.97 -17.58
N LEU A 296 10.58 14.79 -16.99
CA LEU A 296 10.74 14.01 -15.75
C LEU A 296 10.02 14.61 -14.52
N GLY A 297 9.76 15.92 -14.54
CA GLY A 297 9.19 16.65 -13.42
C GLY A 297 10.16 16.75 -12.23
N ASP A 298 9.63 17.17 -11.08
CA ASP A 298 10.38 17.19 -9.83
C ASP A 298 10.60 15.77 -9.30
N GLU A 299 11.79 15.50 -8.77
CA GLU A 299 12.14 14.19 -8.24
C GLU A 299 11.28 13.84 -7.01
N LEU A 300 10.65 12.66 -7.05
CA LEU A 300 9.85 12.15 -5.94
C LEU A 300 10.77 11.64 -4.82
N SER A 301 10.66 12.26 -3.64
CA SER A 301 11.39 11.87 -2.44
C SER A 301 10.79 10.63 -1.77
N GLU A 302 11.64 9.76 -1.21
CA GLU A 302 11.22 8.53 -0.53
C GLU A 302 11.32 8.63 1.00
N ASN A 303 10.40 7.96 1.72
CA ASN A 303 10.38 7.96 3.18
C ASN A 303 10.20 6.57 3.79
N THR A 304 11.23 6.06 4.44
CA THR A 304 11.23 4.71 5.06
C THR A 304 10.33 4.59 6.29
N ARG A 305 9.77 5.69 6.83
CA ARG A 305 8.84 5.61 7.97
C ARG A 305 7.52 4.92 7.61
N TYR A 306 7.18 4.86 6.33
CA TYR A 306 6.01 4.15 5.80
C TYR A 306 6.25 2.66 5.53
N ILE A 307 7.43 2.16 5.89
CA ILE A 307 7.74 0.74 5.89
C ILE A 307 7.41 0.18 7.26
N ALA A 308 6.67 -0.93 7.34
CA ALA A 308 6.34 -1.52 8.62
C ALA A 308 7.61 -2.07 9.30
N GLN A 309 7.67 -2.01 10.63
CA GLN A 309 8.83 -2.46 11.40
C GLN A 309 9.30 -3.89 11.04
N PRO A 310 8.42 -4.87 10.74
CA PRO A 310 8.84 -6.20 10.29
C PRO A 310 9.53 -6.24 8.92
N ARG A 311 9.41 -5.19 8.09
CA ARG A 311 10.13 -5.08 6.81
C ARG A 311 11.41 -4.28 6.93
N ARG A 312 11.55 -3.44 7.96
CA ARG A 312 12.78 -2.67 8.15
C ARG A 312 13.97 -3.58 8.45
N GLU A 313 14.97 -3.49 7.58
CA GLU A 313 16.25 -4.18 7.69
C GLU A 313 17.36 -3.14 7.79
N ALA A 314 18.23 -3.29 8.79
CA ALA A 314 19.27 -2.32 9.08
C ALA A 314 20.19 -2.05 7.87
N ALA A 315 20.45 -3.09 7.06
CA ALA A 315 21.24 -2.96 5.84
C ALA A 315 20.63 -1.97 4.84
N PHE A 316 19.30 -1.97 4.66
CA PHE A 316 18.62 -1.06 3.76
C PHE A 316 18.43 0.34 4.34
N GLU A 317 18.24 0.46 5.66
CA GLU A 317 18.17 1.77 6.31
C GLU A 317 19.49 2.56 6.17
N SER A 318 20.64 1.87 6.15
CA SER A 318 21.95 2.50 5.97
C SER A 318 22.22 3.05 4.56
N GLY A 319 21.49 2.56 3.55
CA GLY A 319 21.58 2.98 2.14
C GLY A 319 20.39 3.81 1.69
N GLU A 320 19.90 4.71 2.56
CA GLU A 320 18.75 5.61 2.30
C GLU A 320 17.44 4.89 1.91
N GLY A 321 17.35 3.58 2.15
CA GLY A 321 16.18 2.77 1.81
C GLY A 321 16.07 2.37 0.34
N VAL A 322 17.11 2.52 -0.48
CA VAL A 322 17.07 2.12 -1.91
C VAL A 322 16.80 0.62 -2.07
N GLY A 323 17.33 -0.22 -1.18
CA GLY A 323 17.16 -1.68 -1.25
C GLY A 323 15.71 -2.15 -1.13
N TYR A 324 14.82 -1.36 -0.51
CA TYR A 324 13.41 -1.72 -0.40
C TYR A 324 12.66 -1.70 -1.74
N ARG A 325 13.17 -0.96 -2.74
CA ARG A 325 12.57 -0.85 -4.07
C ARG A 325 12.45 -2.20 -4.77
N TYR A 326 13.37 -3.10 -4.46
CA TYR A 326 13.54 -4.40 -5.11
C TYR A 326 12.85 -5.55 -4.37
N GLN A 327 12.16 -5.26 -3.25
CA GLN A 327 11.45 -6.29 -2.51
C GLN A 327 10.14 -6.68 -3.21
N LEU A 328 9.94 -7.99 -3.34
CA LEU A 328 8.77 -8.61 -3.97
C LEU A 328 8.23 -9.72 -3.07
N ASP A 329 6.92 -9.97 -3.12
CA ASP A 329 6.31 -11.20 -2.61
C ASP A 329 5.64 -11.99 -3.74
N ILE A 330 5.08 -13.16 -3.41
CA ILE A 330 4.46 -14.05 -4.41
C ILE A 330 3.30 -13.35 -5.14
N ALA A 331 2.47 -12.61 -4.42
CA ALA A 331 1.32 -11.91 -4.99
C ALA A 331 1.78 -10.78 -5.94
N SER A 332 2.83 -10.05 -5.56
CA SER A 332 3.42 -8.99 -6.38
C SER A 332 4.02 -9.57 -7.66
N ILE A 333 4.78 -10.67 -7.58
CA ILE A 333 5.34 -11.34 -8.76
C ILE A 333 4.22 -11.83 -9.69
N ALA A 334 3.20 -12.48 -9.13
CA ALA A 334 2.05 -12.97 -9.89
C ALA A 334 1.34 -11.82 -10.62
N SER A 335 1.07 -10.71 -9.93
CA SER A 335 0.42 -9.54 -10.50
C SER A 335 1.26 -8.87 -11.59
N ILE A 336 2.57 -8.69 -11.36
CA ILE A 336 3.48 -8.04 -12.31
C ILE A 336 3.60 -8.86 -13.60
N LYS A 337 3.72 -10.19 -13.48
CA LYS A 337 3.88 -11.10 -14.63
C LYS A 337 2.56 -11.55 -15.26
N GLU A 338 1.43 -11.12 -14.72
CA GLU A 338 0.10 -11.66 -15.06
C GLU A 338 0.05 -13.20 -14.95
N TRP A 339 0.78 -13.73 -13.98
CA TRP A 339 0.83 -15.16 -13.66
C TRP A 339 -0.17 -15.49 -12.55
N SER A 340 -0.52 -16.77 -12.42
CA SER A 340 -1.21 -17.21 -11.21
C SER A 340 -0.23 -17.24 -10.03
N GLU A 341 -0.75 -17.12 -8.80
CA GLU A 341 0.07 -17.29 -7.59
C GLU A 341 0.77 -18.65 -7.54
N GLU A 342 0.19 -19.71 -8.13
CA GLU A 342 0.79 -21.05 -8.25
C GLU A 342 2.11 -20.98 -9.06
N VAL A 343 2.10 -20.31 -10.21
CA VAL A 343 3.31 -20.15 -11.04
C VAL A 343 4.38 -19.31 -10.33
N ALA A 344 3.98 -18.22 -9.69
CA ALA A 344 4.91 -17.38 -8.92
C ALA A 344 5.48 -18.14 -7.70
N GLU A 345 4.68 -18.97 -7.03
CA GLU A 345 5.12 -19.84 -5.94
C GLU A 345 6.10 -20.91 -6.44
N ASP A 346 5.85 -21.53 -7.59
CA ASP A 346 6.75 -22.52 -8.19
C ASP A 346 8.10 -21.91 -8.60
N LEU A 347 8.08 -20.67 -9.14
CA LEU A 347 9.30 -19.92 -9.45
C LEU A 347 10.20 -19.80 -8.21
N VAL A 348 9.64 -19.34 -7.10
CA VAL A 348 10.40 -19.04 -5.86
C VAL A 348 10.43 -20.21 -4.87
N GLY A 349 9.82 -21.32 -5.23
CA GLY A 349 9.69 -22.52 -4.41
C GLY A 349 11.03 -23.20 -4.13
N ASN A 350 11.04 -24.04 -3.10
CA ASN A 350 12.17 -24.94 -2.80
C ASN A 350 13.51 -24.27 -2.44
N GLY A 351 13.51 -23.00 -2.04
CA GLY A 351 14.68 -22.32 -1.47
C GLY A 351 15.78 -21.96 -2.47
N VAL A 352 15.44 -21.87 -3.76
CA VAL A 352 16.40 -21.49 -4.82
C VAL A 352 16.84 -20.03 -4.69
N PHE A 353 15.91 -19.16 -4.30
CA PHE A 353 16.20 -17.77 -3.98
C PHE A 353 16.22 -17.56 -2.46
N PRO A 354 17.17 -16.77 -1.94
CA PRO A 354 17.18 -16.41 -0.53
C PRO A 354 15.93 -15.59 -0.19
N THR A 355 15.34 -15.87 0.98
CA THR A 355 14.17 -15.15 1.49
C THR A 355 14.56 -14.19 2.60
N PHE A 356 13.90 -13.04 2.65
CA PHE A 356 13.99 -12.16 3.81
C PHE A 356 13.21 -12.76 4.98
N LYS A 357 13.93 -13.07 6.06
CA LYS A 357 13.46 -13.81 7.26
C LYS A 357 13.09 -15.26 6.93
N ASN A 358 13.55 -16.19 7.76
CA ASN A 358 13.42 -17.65 7.60
C ASN A 358 11.97 -18.17 7.71
N VAL A 359 11.05 -17.67 6.88
CA VAL A 359 9.66 -18.09 6.85
C VAL A 359 9.47 -18.98 5.63
N ALA A 360 9.82 -20.26 5.75
CA ALA A 360 9.88 -21.18 4.62
C ALA A 360 8.53 -21.43 3.91
N GLN A 361 7.40 -21.14 4.56
CA GLN A 361 6.06 -21.57 4.11
C GLN A 361 4.99 -20.45 4.11
N SER A 362 5.38 -19.17 4.19
CA SER A 362 4.38 -18.08 4.14
C SER A 362 4.22 -17.54 2.72
N LYS A 363 2.97 -17.23 2.34
CA LYS A 363 2.68 -16.38 1.17
C LYS A 363 3.30 -14.98 1.29
N LYS A 364 3.64 -14.56 2.51
CA LYS A 364 4.34 -13.30 2.81
C LYS A 364 5.86 -13.43 2.74
N ARG A 365 6.39 -14.49 2.11
CA ARG A 365 7.82 -14.59 1.80
C ARG A 365 8.20 -13.43 0.90
N ARG A 366 9.32 -12.79 1.24
CA ARG A 366 9.84 -11.64 0.49
C ARG A 366 11.15 -12.03 -0.17
N PHE A 367 11.33 -11.56 -1.38
CA PHE A 367 12.47 -11.81 -2.24
C PHE A 367 13.05 -10.48 -2.71
N ASP A 368 14.32 -10.52 -3.11
CA ASP A 368 15.02 -9.37 -3.69
C ASP A 368 15.16 -9.59 -5.19
N ALA A 369 14.53 -8.74 -5.99
CA ALA A 369 14.56 -8.81 -7.44
C ALA A 369 16.00 -8.73 -7.99
N SER A 370 16.88 -7.94 -7.38
CA SER A 370 18.29 -7.86 -7.79
C SER A 370 19.03 -9.18 -7.54
N GLN A 371 18.69 -9.90 -6.47
CA GLN A 371 19.25 -11.23 -6.20
C GLN A 371 18.68 -12.29 -7.14
N ILE A 372 17.40 -12.20 -7.51
CA ILE A 372 16.79 -13.05 -8.55
C ILE A 372 17.55 -12.86 -9.87
N ILE A 373 17.76 -11.62 -10.32
CA ILE A 373 18.53 -11.31 -11.53
C ILE A 373 19.94 -11.89 -11.45
N GLY A 374 20.65 -11.65 -10.34
CA GLY A 374 22.01 -12.14 -10.14
C GLY A 374 22.11 -13.66 -10.20
N LYS A 375 21.09 -14.39 -9.73
CA LYS A 375 21.00 -15.85 -9.82
C LYS A 375 20.68 -16.33 -11.24
N LEU A 376 19.69 -15.74 -11.89
CA LEU A 376 19.30 -16.12 -13.25
C LEU A 376 20.45 -15.87 -14.26
N ARG A 377 21.17 -14.75 -14.13
CA ARG A 377 22.32 -14.43 -15.00
C ARG A 377 23.47 -15.43 -14.93
N GLN A 378 23.60 -16.21 -13.84
CA GLN A 378 24.59 -17.29 -13.75
C GLN A 378 24.30 -18.43 -14.74
N PHE A 379 23.09 -18.46 -15.28
CA PHE A 379 22.60 -19.42 -16.26
C PHE A 379 22.21 -18.72 -17.57
N ALA A 380 22.74 -17.52 -17.83
CA ALA A 380 22.57 -16.90 -19.14
C ALA A 380 23.28 -17.78 -20.19
N VAL A 381 22.52 -18.26 -21.18
CA VAL A 381 23.03 -19.17 -22.21
C VAL A 381 23.11 -18.44 -23.54
N GLN A 382 24.29 -18.46 -24.15
CA GLN A 382 24.43 -18.17 -25.58
C GLN A 382 24.06 -19.43 -26.35
N THR A 383 23.14 -19.30 -27.31
CA THR A 383 22.57 -20.38 -28.12
C THR A 383 23.61 -21.40 -28.56
N ALA A 384 23.42 -22.66 -28.14
CA ALA A 384 24.23 -23.80 -28.54
C ALA A 384 23.38 -24.78 -29.37
N ASP A 385 24.03 -25.61 -30.20
CA ASP A 385 23.34 -26.61 -31.02
C ASP A 385 22.47 -27.55 -30.15
N GLY A 386 21.21 -27.73 -30.56
CA GLY A 386 20.23 -28.59 -29.89
C GLY A 386 19.48 -27.96 -28.70
N PHE A 387 19.64 -26.65 -28.48
CA PHE A 387 18.77 -25.88 -27.60
C PHE A 387 17.65 -25.23 -28.40
N ILE A 388 16.44 -25.25 -27.85
CA ILE A 388 15.27 -24.54 -28.38
C ILE A 388 14.92 -23.38 -27.45
N GLU A 389 14.35 -22.33 -28.02
CA GLU A 389 13.74 -21.24 -27.28
C GLU A 389 12.30 -21.60 -26.91
N VAL A 390 11.93 -21.36 -25.66
CA VAL A 390 10.60 -21.61 -25.13
C VAL A 390 10.12 -20.35 -24.42
N ASP A 391 9.03 -19.77 -24.91
CA ASP A 391 8.37 -18.63 -24.27
C ASP A 391 7.55 -19.06 -23.05
N ALA A 392 7.44 -18.17 -22.06
CA ALA A 392 6.71 -18.43 -20.81
C ALA A 392 5.21 -18.69 -20.98
N ASP A 393 4.62 -18.25 -22.09
CA ASP A 393 3.22 -18.46 -22.44
C ASP A 393 2.99 -19.71 -23.33
N SER A 394 4.05 -20.47 -23.63
CA SER A 394 4.00 -21.64 -24.51
C SER A 394 2.86 -22.60 -24.13
N PRO A 395 2.00 -23.01 -25.10
CA PRO A 395 0.94 -23.98 -24.87
C PRO A 395 1.46 -25.32 -24.34
N ALA A 396 2.73 -25.64 -24.59
CA ALA A 396 3.37 -26.86 -24.12
C ALA A 396 3.30 -27.00 -22.59
N PHE A 397 3.36 -25.89 -21.83
CA PHE A 397 3.24 -25.92 -20.37
C PHE A 397 1.85 -26.41 -19.96
N ARG A 398 0.80 -25.78 -20.47
CA ARG A 398 -0.60 -26.08 -20.13
C ARG A 398 -0.98 -27.51 -20.53
N LYS A 399 -0.57 -27.94 -21.73
CA LYS A 399 -0.78 -29.32 -22.23
C LYS A 399 -0.10 -30.38 -21.35
N ASN A 400 0.92 -30.02 -20.56
CA ASN A 400 1.67 -30.98 -19.76
C ASN A 400 1.55 -30.75 -18.25
N PHE A 401 0.56 -29.97 -17.80
CA PHE A 401 0.38 -29.60 -16.39
C PHE A 401 1.65 -29.01 -15.76
N ALA A 402 2.43 -28.32 -16.58
CA ALA A 402 3.64 -27.61 -16.20
C ALA A 402 3.40 -26.11 -16.26
N ASN A 403 4.36 -25.33 -15.76
CA ASN A 403 4.33 -23.87 -15.85
C ASN A 403 5.77 -23.31 -15.93
N PRO A 404 5.95 -22.05 -16.37
CA PRO A 404 7.27 -21.45 -16.50
C PRO A 404 8.02 -21.36 -15.17
N GLY A 405 7.33 -21.15 -14.04
CA GLY A 405 7.95 -21.13 -12.71
C GLY A 405 8.65 -22.45 -12.35
N MET A 406 7.99 -23.58 -12.62
CA MET A 406 8.57 -24.92 -12.47
C MET A 406 9.81 -25.11 -13.34
N LEU A 407 9.75 -24.67 -14.61
CA LEU A 407 10.87 -24.79 -15.53
C LEU A 407 12.08 -23.99 -15.06
N VAL A 408 11.88 -22.73 -14.67
CA VAL A 408 12.95 -21.88 -14.12
C VAL A 408 13.60 -22.55 -12.91
N ASN A 409 12.79 -23.08 -11.99
CA ASN A 409 13.26 -23.76 -10.79
C ASN A 409 14.12 -24.99 -11.14
N ASP A 410 13.67 -25.81 -12.08
CA ASP A 410 14.37 -27.03 -12.51
C ASP A 410 15.63 -26.75 -13.32
N ILE A 411 15.69 -25.65 -14.08
CA ILE A 411 16.92 -25.15 -14.71
C ILE A 411 17.93 -24.76 -13.62
N LEU A 412 17.50 -23.97 -12.63
CA LEU A 412 18.38 -23.50 -11.54
C LEU A 412 18.92 -24.64 -10.68
N LYS A 413 18.12 -25.71 -10.50
CA LYS A 413 18.54 -26.95 -9.84
C LYS A 413 19.36 -27.89 -10.72
N LYS A 414 19.58 -27.55 -11.99
CA LYS A 414 20.28 -28.38 -12.99
C LYS A 414 19.60 -29.74 -13.24
N VAL A 415 18.28 -29.82 -13.03
CA VAL A 415 17.46 -30.99 -13.39
C VAL A 415 17.31 -31.07 -14.90
N ILE A 416 17.12 -29.93 -15.55
CA ILE A 416 17.12 -29.78 -17.01
C ILE A 416 18.27 -28.86 -17.43
N PRO A 417 19.11 -29.27 -18.42
CA PRO A 417 20.08 -28.38 -19.02
C PRO A 417 19.37 -27.24 -19.73
N GLY A 418 19.64 -26.01 -19.29
CA GLY A 418 18.96 -24.83 -19.79
C GLY A 418 19.57 -23.53 -19.28
N GLY A 419 18.99 -22.43 -19.73
CA GLY A 419 19.35 -21.08 -19.35
C GLY A 419 18.29 -20.06 -19.71
N PHE A 420 18.64 -18.80 -19.51
CA PHE A 420 17.74 -17.65 -19.63
C PHE A 420 18.28 -16.64 -20.65
N GLY A 421 17.39 -15.96 -21.36
CA GLY A 421 17.76 -14.84 -22.24
C GLY A 421 18.29 -13.65 -21.45
N GLU A 422 19.34 -12.98 -21.95
CA GLU A 422 20.03 -11.89 -21.23
C GLU A 422 19.13 -10.70 -20.90
N ASP A 423 18.12 -10.43 -21.73
CA ASP A 423 17.22 -9.28 -21.71
C ASP A 423 15.80 -9.61 -21.20
N LYS A 424 15.43 -10.89 -21.09
CA LYS A 424 14.09 -11.36 -20.70
C LYS A 424 14.14 -12.62 -19.85
N LEU A 425 14.81 -12.53 -18.69
CA LEU A 425 15.20 -13.66 -17.85
C LEU A 425 14.02 -14.54 -17.37
N LEU A 426 12.80 -13.99 -17.29
CA LEU A 426 11.59 -14.71 -16.85
C LEU A 426 10.56 -14.95 -17.97
N SER A 427 10.88 -14.59 -19.22
CA SER A 427 9.94 -14.75 -20.34
C SER A 427 10.47 -15.64 -21.46
N ARG A 428 11.80 -15.77 -21.59
CA ARG A 428 12.44 -16.59 -22.63
C ARG A 428 13.43 -17.56 -22.02
N PHE A 429 13.22 -18.85 -22.28
CA PHE A 429 14.03 -19.94 -21.76
C PHE A 429 14.72 -20.68 -22.90
N PHE A 430 15.97 -21.05 -22.71
CA PHE A 430 16.72 -21.88 -23.64
C PHE A 430 16.93 -23.24 -23.01
N VAL A 431 16.42 -24.31 -23.62
CA VAL A 431 16.49 -25.66 -23.05
C VAL A 431 16.84 -26.67 -24.13
N ASN A 432 17.55 -27.74 -23.75
CA ASN A 432 17.80 -28.82 -24.71
C ASN A 432 16.48 -29.51 -25.09
N GLU A 433 16.16 -29.56 -26.38
CA GLU A 433 14.87 -30.06 -26.91
C GLU A 433 14.52 -31.46 -26.36
N SER A 434 15.43 -32.43 -26.56
CA SER A 434 15.20 -33.81 -26.13
C SER A 434 15.02 -33.96 -24.60
N ARG A 435 15.59 -33.05 -23.81
CA ARG A 435 15.44 -33.05 -22.34
C ARG A 435 14.17 -32.35 -21.93
N PHE A 436 13.77 -31.31 -22.64
CA PHE A 436 12.53 -30.58 -22.40
C PHE A 436 11.30 -31.44 -22.67
N GLU A 437 11.26 -32.17 -23.80
CA GLU A 437 10.16 -33.12 -24.08
C GLU A 437 10.03 -34.19 -23.00
N LYS A 438 11.16 -34.77 -22.57
CA LYS A 438 11.19 -35.75 -21.48
C LYS A 438 10.70 -35.13 -20.17
N TRP A 439 11.11 -33.90 -19.87
CA TRP A 439 10.68 -33.18 -18.69
C TRP A 439 9.16 -32.93 -18.71
N LEU A 440 8.61 -32.41 -19.81
CA LEU A 440 7.17 -32.20 -20.00
C LEU A 440 6.39 -33.51 -19.82
N PHE A 441 6.86 -34.61 -20.41
CA PHE A 441 6.25 -35.92 -20.22
C PHE A 441 6.23 -36.36 -18.75
N GLN A 442 7.32 -36.13 -17.99
CA GLN A 442 7.35 -36.44 -16.57
C GLN A 442 6.40 -35.54 -15.76
N GLN A 443 6.28 -34.25 -16.09
CA GLN A 443 5.33 -33.36 -15.43
C GLN A 443 3.90 -33.84 -15.66
N ARG A 444 3.55 -34.13 -16.92
CA ARG A 444 2.24 -34.70 -17.27
C ARG A 444 1.97 -35.99 -16.49
N LYS A 445 2.91 -36.94 -16.53
CA LYS A 445 2.80 -38.23 -15.84
C LYS A 445 2.65 -38.08 -14.33
N SER A 446 3.32 -37.10 -13.72
CA SER A 446 3.25 -36.84 -12.28
C SER A 446 1.90 -36.24 -11.89
N ALA A 447 1.46 -35.22 -12.63
CA ALA A 447 0.19 -34.52 -12.40
C ALA A 447 -1.03 -35.45 -12.54
N THR A 448 -0.98 -36.38 -13.50
CA THR A 448 -2.05 -37.34 -13.75
C THR A 448 -1.99 -38.60 -12.90
N ARG A 449 -1.09 -38.72 -11.91
CA ARG A 449 -1.13 -39.84 -10.94
C ARG A 449 -2.35 -39.80 -10.03
N ARG A 450 -2.96 -38.62 -9.90
CA ARG A 450 -4.13 -38.36 -9.07
C ARG A 450 -5.23 -37.77 -9.94
N SER A 451 -6.43 -37.68 -9.39
CA SER A 451 -7.54 -37.02 -10.06
C SER A 451 -7.20 -35.56 -10.39
N VAL A 452 -7.59 -35.12 -11.58
CA VAL A 452 -7.32 -33.77 -12.10
C VAL A 452 -8.64 -32.99 -12.14
N PRO A 453 -8.67 -31.72 -11.68
CA PRO A 453 -9.86 -30.87 -11.82
C PRO A 453 -10.33 -30.77 -13.27
N LEU A 454 -11.64 -30.78 -13.50
CA LEU A 454 -12.25 -30.71 -14.83
C LEU A 454 -11.74 -29.51 -15.65
N ASN A 455 -11.63 -28.33 -15.03
CA ASN A 455 -11.12 -27.13 -15.69
C ASN A 455 -9.64 -27.27 -16.11
N LYS A 456 -8.78 -27.85 -15.26
CA LYS A 456 -7.37 -28.11 -15.59
C LYS A 456 -7.24 -29.14 -16.72
N ALA A 457 -8.11 -30.16 -16.74
CA ALA A 457 -8.15 -31.14 -17.83
C ALA A 457 -8.58 -30.52 -19.16
N ALA A 458 -9.61 -29.67 -19.15
CA ALA A 458 -10.08 -28.93 -20.33
C ALA A 458 -8.98 -28.03 -20.92
N VAL A 459 -8.28 -27.27 -20.06
CA VAL A 459 -7.13 -26.44 -20.46
C VAL A 459 -5.99 -27.29 -21.04
N ALA A 460 -5.69 -28.45 -20.48
CA ALA A 460 -4.63 -29.32 -20.98
C ALA A 460 -4.96 -29.99 -22.33
N LEU A 461 -6.24 -30.22 -22.60
CA LEU A 461 -6.75 -30.78 -23.86
C LEU A 461 -7.09 -29.71 -24.91
N ASP A 462 -6.91 -28.43 -24.57
CA ASP A 462 -7.27 -27.28 -25.42
C ASP A 462 -8.75 -27.32 -25.88
N CYS A 463 -9.66 -27.60 -24.94
CA CYS A 463 -11.09 -27.72 -25.21
C CYS A 463 -11.94 -27.17 -24.06
N THR A 464 -13.27 -27.22 -24.19
CA THR A 464 -14.19 -26.76 -23.14
C THR A 464 -14.45 -27.85 -22.10
N GLU A 465 -14.91 -27.48 -20.89
CA GLU A 465 -15.36 -28.47 -19.90
C GLU A 465 -16.50 -29.37 -20.42
N GLN A 466 -17.33 -28.86 -21.34
CA GLN A 466 -18.38 -29.65 -21.98
C GLN A 466 -17.81 -30.70 -22.93
N ASP A 467 -16.75 -30.37 -23.67
CA ASP A 467 -16.06 -31.34 -24.52
C ASP A 467 -15.44 -32.46 -23.69
N VAL A 468 -14.84 -32.13 -22.54
CA VAL A 468 -14.32 -33.14 -21.61
C VAL A 468 -15.44 -34.03 -21.07
N ARG A 469 -16.60 -33.47 -20.72
CA ARG A 469 -17.79 -34.26 -20.31
C ARG A 469 -18.22 -35.24 -21.41
N ARG A 470 -18.29 -34.78 -22.65
CA ARG A 470 -18.59 -35.63 -23.81
C ARG A 470 -17.57 -36.75 -23.98
N LEU A 471 -16.27 -36.48 -23.78
CA LEU A 471 -15.24 -37.53 -23.81
C LEU A 471 -15.45 -38.61 -22.74
N VAL A 472 -15.99 -38.25 -21.57
CA VAL A 472 -16.35 -39.22 -20.54
C VAL A 472 -17.60 -40.01 -20.93
N GLU A 473 -18.61 -39.37 -21.51
CA GLU A 473 -19.81 -40.04 -22.04
C GLU A 473 -19.46 -41.04 -23.16
N GLU A 474 -18.51 -40.67 -24.03
CA GLU A 474 -17.93 -41.52 -25.07
C GLU A 474 -16.99 -42.61 -24.54
N GLN A 475 -16.82 -42.73 -23.22
CA GLN A 475 -15.92 -43.69 -22.54
C GLN A 475 -14.43 -43.54 -22.90
N LYS A 476 -14.02 -42.40 -23.46
CA LYS A 476 -12.61 -42.07 -23.74
C LYS A 476 -11.87 -41.59 -22.49
N LEU A 477 -12.60 -40.98 -21.56
CA LEU A 477 -12.12 -40.56 -20.24
C LEU A 477 -13.00 -41.17 -19.14
N LYS A 478 -12.52 -41.13 -17.89
CA LYS A 478 -13.29 -41.57 -16.72
C LYS A 478 -13.37 -40.47 -15.67
N TRP A 479 -14.48 -40.43 -14.94
CA TRP A 479 -14.60 -39.62 -13.74
C TRP A 479 -13.81 -40.23 -12.58
N ALA A 480 -13.31 -39.38 -11.68
CA ALA A 480 -12.65 -39.83 -10.47
C ALA A 480 -13.65 -40.47 -9.48
N THR A 481 -13.21 -41.42 -8.65
CA THR A 481 -14.11 -42.26 -7.83
C THR A 481 -14.51 -41.70 -6.45
N HIS A 482 -14.28 -40.41 -6.19
CA HIS A 482 -14.53 -39.79 -4.87
C HIS A 482 -15.77 -38.86 -4.86
N ARG A 483 -16.12 -38.31 -3.69
CA ARG A 483 -17.25 -37.36 -3.56
C ARG A 483 -16.99 -36.14 -4.46
N GLU A 484 -18.01 -35.69 -5.20
CA GLU A 484 -17.93 -34.69 -6.28
C GLU A 484 -17.23 -35.16 -7.58
N TRP A 485 -17.39 -36.43 -7.95
CA TRP A 485 -16.78 -37.02 -9.15
C TRP A 485 -16.98 -36.21 -10.45
N GLU A 486 -18.12 -35.54 -10.64
CA GLU A 486 -18.41 -34.70 -11.83
C GLU A 486 -17.55 -33.44 -11.98
N LYS A 487 -16.68 -33.15 -11.00
CA LYS A 487 -15.71 -32.04 -11.04
C LYS A 487 -14.27 -32.51 -11.26
N TRP A 488 -14.03 -33.83 -11.29
CA TRP A 488 -12.69 -34.40 -11.29
C TRP A 488 -12.56 -35.56 -12.26
N ILE A 489 -11.57 -35.47 -13.15
CA ILE A 489 -11.23 -36.53 -14.10
C ILE A 489 -10.25 -37.51 -13.44
N ASP A 490 -10.43 -38.80 -13.71
CA ASP A 490 -9.47 -39.83 -13.34
C ASP A 490 -8.15 -39.59 -14.09
N GLY A 491 -7.11 -39.23 -13.34
CA GLY A 491 -5.81 -38.87 -13.89
C GLY A 491 -5.21 -39.93 -14.81
N PRO A 492 -5.17 -41.22 -14.42
CA PRO A 492 -4.69 -42.29 -15.29
C PRO A 492 -5.40 -42.35 -16.64
N SER A 493 -6.73 -42.28 -16.67
CA SER A 493 -7.49 -42.26 -17.94
C SER A 493 -7.15 -41.05 -18.81
N LEU A 494 -6.96 -39.88 -18.19
CA LEU A 494 -6.56 -38.66 -18.90
C LEU A 494 -5.16 -38.78 -19.48
N PHE A 495 -4.22 -39.35 -18.74
CA PHE A 495 -2.85 -39.58 -19.21
C PHE A 495 -2.81 -40.51 -20.43
N GLU A 496 -3.54 -41.63 -20.38
CA GLU A 496 -3.66 -42.56 -21.49
C GLU A 496 -4.25 -41.89 -22.73
N TYR A 497 -5.32 -41.11 -22.54
CA TYR A 497 -5.95 -40.37 -23.64
C TYR A 497 -4.99 -39.36 -24.28
N MET A 498 -4.24 -38.61 -23.47
CA MET A 498 -3.27 -37.62 -23.98
C MET A 498 -2.08 -38.25 -24.71
N ILE A 499 -1.66 -39.47 -24.32
CA ILE A 499 -0.62 -40.21 -25.07
C ILE A 499 -1.13 -40.61 -26.45
N CYS A 500 -2.41 -40.94 -26.60
CA CYS A 500 -2.99 -41.31 -27.90
C CYS A 500 -3.14 -40.12 -28.87
N LEU A 501 -2.99 -38.88 -28.39
CA LEU A 501 -3.08 -37.65 -29.21
C LEU A 501 -1.73 -37.17 -29.73
N ASP A 502 -0.63 -37.57 -29.07
CA ASP A 502 0.76 -37.27 -29.47
C ASP A 502 1.27 -38.34 -30.45
#